data_AF-E9D741-F1
#
_entry.id   AF-E9D741-F1
#
_cell.length_a   1.000
_cell.length_b   1.000
_cell.length_c   1.000
_cell.angle_alpha   90.00
_cell.angle_beta   90.00
_cell.angle_gamma   90.00
#
_symmetry.space_group_name_H-M   'P 1'
#
loop_
_entity.id
_entity.type
_entity.pdbx_description
1 polymer ?
#
loop_
_entity_poly.entity_id
_entity_poly.type
_entity_poly.pdbx_seq_one_letter_code
_entity_poly.pdbx_strand_id
1 'polypeptide(L)'
;MDRYAASEAICYMEAYYKVAMKTVVDNFAVLAIEQCILKKLPLIFNPEVITNLDDKTLEAIAAETTESKVERSHALEKLKFLSPALQNLKRLAFRRGGHYSDVIRVKGSIYTLPATRSVERVADGDGEIISTNPGTDGSLMVQTAAK
;
A
#
# COMPACT_ATOMS: atom_id res chain seq x y z
N MET A 1 25.80 -57.38 14.61
CA MET A 1 24.90 -56.40 15.26
C MET A 1 25.37 -54.97 15.03
N ASP A 2 26.68 -54.73 14.95
CA ASP A 2 27.28 -53.39 14.88
C ASP A 2 26.88 -52.56 13.66
N ARG A 3 26.67 -53.18 12.50
CA ARG A 3 26.24 -52.46 11.27
C ARG A 3 24.84 -51.83 11.43
N TYR A 4 23.95 -52.49 12.15
CA TYR A 4 22.60 -51.98 12.40
C TYR A 4 22.62 -50.80 13.37
N ALA A 5 23.41 -50.91 14.44
CA ALA A 5 23.64 -49.81 15.37
C ALA A 5 24.28 -48.60 14.67
N ALA A 6 25.24 -48.83 13.77
CA ALA A 6 25.87 -47.77 12.98
C ALA A 6 24.87 -47.10 12.02
N SER A 7 23.97 -47.85 11.38
CA SER A 7 22.94 -47.27 10.51
C SER A 7 21.92 -46.43 11.28
N GLU A 8 21.50 -46.86 12.47
CA GLU A 8 20.59 -46.06 13.30
C GLU A 8 21.24 -44.77 13.79
N ALA A 9 22.52 -44.81 14.18
CA ALA A 9 23.27 -43.63 14.57
C ALA A 9 23.31 -42.58 13.44
N ILE A 10 23.48 -43.02 12.19
CA ILE A 10 23.44 -42.13 11.01
C ILE A 10 22.04 -41.53 10.85
N CYS A 11 20.97 -42.33 10.91
CA CYS A 11 19.61 -41.82 10.79
C CYS A 11 19.27 -40.79 11.86
N TYR A 12 19.72 -40.98 13.10
CA TYR A 12 19.54 -39.99 14.17
C TYR A 12 20.31 -38.70 13.90
N MET A 13 21.55 -38.79 13.41
CA MET A 13 22.36 -37.62 13.09
C MET A 13 21.80 -36.84 11.90
N GLU A 14 21.27 -37.53 10.89
CA GLU A 14 20.60 -36.89 9.75
C GLU A 14 19.31 -36.17 10.20
N ALA A 15 18.52 -36.79 11.07
CA ALA A 15 17.32 -36.17 11.63
C ALA A 15 17.66 -34.92 12.44
N TYR A 16 18.71 -34.99 13.28
CA TYR A 16 19.21 -33.84 14.04
C TYR A 16 19.71 -32.72 13.11
N TYR A 17 20.52 -33.06 12.11
CA TYR A 17 21.08 -32.09 11.16
C TYR A 17 19.97 -31.34 10.40
N LYS A 18 18.90 -32.03 10.01
CA LYS A 18 17.75 -31.40 9.34
C LYS A 18 17.08 -30.31 10.19
N VAL A 19 17.00 -30.51 11.50
CA VAL A 19 16.45 -29.51 12.43
C VAL A 19 17.46 -28.39 12.67
N ALA A 20 18.72 -28.75 12.96
CA ALA A 20 19.79 -27.79 13.23
C ALA A 20 19.99 -26.81 12.06
N MET A 21 19.94 -27.28 10.82
CA MET A 21 20.08 -26.42 9.64
C MET A 21 18.96 -25.36 9.56
N LYS A 22 17.71 -25.73 9.88
CA LYS A 22 16.61 -24.77 9.92
C LYS A 22 16.81 -23.74 11.03
N THR A 23 17.19 -24.21 12.22
CA THR A 23 17.48 -23.34 13.36
C THR A 23 18.61 -22.35 13.06
N VAL A 24 19.63 -22.75 12.31
CA VAL A 24 20.70 -21.82 11.87
C VAL A 24 20.15 -20.73 10.95
N VAL A 25 19.30 -21.09 9.98
CA VAL A 25 18.68 -20.11 9.07
C VAL A 25 17.78 -19.14 9.85
N ASP A 26 16.94 -19.66 10.74
CA ASP A 26 16.05 -18.85 11.59
C ASP A 26 16.86 -17.91 12.49
N ASN A 27 17.91 -18.42 13.13
CA ASN A 27 18.79 -17.62 13.97
C ASN A 27 19.54 -16.56 13.18
N PHE A 28 19.94 -16.83 11.93
CA PHE A 28 20.57 -15.83 11.10
C PHE A 28 19.60 -14.71 10.72
N ALA A 29 18.36 -15.06 10.36
CA ALA A 29 17.32 -14.07 10.08
C ALA A 29 17.08 -13.17 11.30
N VAL A 30 16.86 -13.75 12.48
CA VAL A 30 16.57 -12.98 13.71
C VAL A 30 17.80 -12.20 14.20
N LEU A 31 18.93 -12.87 14.38
CA LEU A 31 20.10 -12.25 15.04
C LEU A 31 20.90 -11.35 14.10
N ALA A 32 21.06 -11.74 12.83
CA ALA A 32 21.82 -10.93 11.89
C ALA A 32 20.93 -9.87 11.24
N ILE A 33 19.80 -10.25 10.64
CA ILE A 33 19.01 -9.30 9.86
C ILE A 33 18.15 -8.44 10.79
N GLU A 34 17.32 -9.03 11.65
CA GLU A 34 16.41 -8.25 12.47
C GLU A 34 17.15 -7.43 13.53
N GLN A 35 18.03 -8.05 14.31
CA GLN A 35 18.71 -7.35 15.40
C GLN A 35 19.83 -6.42 14.93
N CYS A 36 20.61 -6.79 13.91
CA CYS A 36 21.72 -5.91 13.49
C CYS A 36 21.30 -4.82 12.49
N ILE A 37 20.34 -5.11 11.60
CA ILE A 37 19.95 -4.19 10.52
C ILE A 37 18.61 -3.53 10.84
N LEU A 38 17.52 -4.30 10.96
CA LEU A 38 16.17 -3.74 11.07
C LEU A 38 15.99 -2.93 12.35
N LYS A 39 16.52 -3.40 13.48
CA LYS A 39 16.44 -2.68 14.75
C LYS A 39 17.13 -1.31 14.73
N LYS A 40 18.14 -1.14 13.88
CA LYS A 40 18.86 0.14 13.72
C LYS A 40 18.20 1.06 12.71
N LEU A 41 17.34 0.54 11.84
CA LEU A 41 16.72 1.32 10.77
C LEU A 41 15.88 2.51 11.29
N PRO A 42 15.06 2.38 12.35
CA PRO A 42 14.34 3.53 12.90
C PRO A 42 15.25 4.64 13.46
N LEU A 43 16.47 4.29 13.91
CA LEU A 43 17.44 5.27 14.40
C LEU A 43 17.98 6.16 13.28
N ILE A 44 18.06 5.63 12.05
CA ILE A 44 18.52 6.37 10.86
C ILE A 44 17.46 7.39 10.43
N PHE A 45 16.17 7.07 10.62
CA PHE A 45 15.05 7.97 10.33
C PHE A 45 14.56 8.71 11.58
N ASN A 46 15.42 8.91 12.57
CA ASN A 46 15.09 9.73 13.74
C ASN A 46 14.73 11.15 13.26
N PRO A 47 13.57 11.73 13.67
CA PRO A 47 13.21 13.10 13.34
C PRO A 47 14.33 14.10 13.61
N GLU A 48 15.09 13.92 14.68
CA GLU A 48 16.24 14.78 15.01
C GLU A 48 17.35 14.71 13.95
N VAL A 49 17.60 13.53 13.37
CA VAL A 49 18.57 13.36 12.28
C VAL A 49 18.05 14.01 11.00
N ILE A 50 16.76 13.83 10.70
CA ILE A 50 16.11 14.39 9.50
C ILE A 50 16.06 15.93 9.55
N THR A 51 15.76 16.51 10.72
CA THR A 51 15.71 17.98 10.89
C THR A 51 17.08 18.64 10.86
N ASN A 52 18.14 17.87 11.15
CA ASN A 52 19.52 18.35 11.16
C ASN A 52 20.26 18.09 9.82
N LEU A 53 19.56 17.65 8.77
CA LEU A 53 20.15 17.50 7.44
C LEU A 53 20.54 18.86 6.85
N ASP A 54 21.73 18.94 6.27
CA ASP A 54 22.21 20.14 5.57
C ASP A 54 21.35 20.42 4.34
N ASP A 55 21.16 21.70 4.01
CA ASP A 55 20.30 22.15 2.91
C ASP A 55 20.72 21.53 1.56
N LYS A 56 22.03 21.31 1.36
CA LYS A 56 22.56 20.68 0.15
C LYS A 56 22.17 19.20 0.06
N THR A 57 22.20 18.49 1.18
CA THR A 57 21.79 17.08 1.25
C THR A 57 20.28 16.97 1.10
N LEU A 58 19.52 17.88 1.73
CA LEU A 58 18.08 17.95 1.59
C LEU A 58 17.69 18.25 0.13
N GLU A 59 18.36 19.20 -0.53
CA GLU A 59 18.15 19.48 -1.93
C GLU A 59 18.48 18.26 -2.80
N ALA A 60 19.57 17.54 -2.56
CA ALA A 60 19.90 16.34 -3.33
C ALA A 60 18.85 15.22 -3.21
N ILE A 61 18.19 15.08 -2.05
CA ILE A 61 17.19 14.04 -1.79
C ILE A 61 15.78 14.47 -2.22
N ALA A 62 15.42 15.73 -1.95
CA ALA A 62 14.07 16.25 -2.13
C ALA A 62 13.90 17.12 -3.39
N ALA A 63 14.97 17.43 -4.13
CA ALA A 63 14.84 18.18 -5.37
C ALA A 63 14.09 17.35 -6.41
N GLU A 64 13.05 17.97 -6.95
CA GLU A 64 12.38 17.49 -8.14
C GLU A 64 13.36 17.47 -9.33
N THR A 65 13.18 16.49 -10.22
CA THR A 65 13.89 16.44 -11.50
C THR A 65 13.53 17.64 -12.38
N THR A 66 14.43 18.01 -13.30
CA THR A 66 14.19 19.12 -14.23
C THR A 66 12.96 18.89 -15.10
N GLU A 67 12.75 17.65 -15.54
CA GLU A 67 11.57 17.21 -16.28
C GLU A 67 10.28 17.44 -15.47
N SER A 68 10.24 16.96 -14.22
CA SER A 68 9.08 17.14 -13.34
C SER A 68 8.77 18.62 -13.09
N LYS A 69 9.81 19.46 -12.93
CA LYS A 69 9.65 20.92 -12.80
C LYS A 69 9.02 21.56 -14.04
N VAL A 70 9.42 21.14 -15.24
CA VAL A 70 8.88 21.63 -16.52
C VAL A 70 7.45 21.15 -16.73
N GLU A 71 7.16 19.90 -16.42
CA GLU A 71 5.79 19.37 -16.50
C GLU A 71 4.86 20.11 -15.52
N ARG A 72 5.32 20.34 -14.29
CA ARG A 72 4.56 21.08 -13.27
C ARG A 72 4.29 22.52 -13.74
N SER A 73 5.28 23.21 -14.30
CA SER A 73 5.11 24.59 -14.77
C SER A 73 4.11 24.67 -15.93
N HIS A 74 4.22 23.76 -16.90
CA HIS A 74 3.29 23.69 -18.03
C HIS A 74 1.86 23.32 -17.60
N ALA A 75 1.71 22.41 -16.63
CA ALA A 75 0.40 22.08 -16.06
C ALA A 75 -0.23 23.27 -15.31
N LEU A 76 0.57 24.01 -14.54
CA LEU A 76 0.12 25.22 -13.85
C LEU A 76 -0.28 26.34 -14.83
N GLU A 77 0.46 26.49 -15.93
CA GLU A 77 0.11 27.44 -16.99
C GLU A 77 -1.25 27.10 -17.61
N LYS A 78 -1.44 25.83 -18.00
CA LYS A 78 -2.74 25.35 -18.51
C LYS A 78 -3.86 25.59 -17.50
N LEU A 79 -3.63 25.29 -16.22
CA LEU A 79 -4.62 25.52 -15.17
C LEU A 79 -5.00 27.01 -15.05
N LYS A 80 -4.00 27.90 -15.13
CA LYS A 80 -4.20 29.35 -15.06
C LYS A 80 -5.14 29.87 -16.16
N PHE A 81 -5.07 29.30 -17.37
CA PHE A 81 -5.96 29.70 -18.49
C PHE A 81 -7.30 28.97 -18.46
N LEU A 82 -7.29 27.67 -18.17
CA LEU A 82 -8.50 26.85 -18.23
C LEU A 82 -9.47 27.14 -17.08
N SER A 83 -8.98 27.52 -15.89
CA SER A 83 -9.84 27.82 -14.74
C SER A 83 -10.76 29.04 -14.97
N PRO A 84 -10.26 30.21 -15.41
CA PRO A 84 -11.12 31.34 -15.77
C PRO A 84 -12.04 31.05 -16.97
N ALA A 85 -11.56 30.32 -17.97
CA ALA A 85 -12.37 29.94 -19.12
C ALA A 85 -13.57 29.07 -18.69
N LEU A 86 -13.33 28.08 -17.82
CA LEU A 86 -14.36 27.23 -17.25
C LEU A 86 -15.35 28.03 -16.39
N GLN A 87 -14.89 28.97 -15.56
CA GLN A 87 -15.77 29.86 -14.78
C GLN A 87 -16.66 30.71 -15.69
N ASN A 88 -16.12 31.24 -16.79
CA ASN A 88 -16.88 31.98 -17.78
C ASN A 88 -17.95 31.12 -18.44
N LEU A 89 -17.60 29.90 -18.85
CA LEU A 89 -18.55 28.94 -19.43
C LEU A 89 -19.67 28.58 -18.45
N LYS A 90 -19.34 28.34 -17.18
CA LYS A 90 -20.34 28.10 -16.12
C LYS A 90 -21.29 29.29 -15.95
N ARG A 91 -20.77 30.51 -15.92
CA ARG A 91 -21.58 31.74 -15.82
C ARG A 91 -22.52 31.91 -17.01
N LEU A 92 -22.06 31.61 -18.22
CA LEU A 92 -22.88 31.68 -19.45
C LEU A 92 -23.95 30.58 -19.50
N ALA A 93 -23.65 29.38 -19.00
CA ALA A 93 -24.62 28.31 -18.87
C ALA A 93 -25.74 28.67 -17.87
N PHE A 94 -25.37 29.26 -16.72
CA PHE A 94 -26.32 29.74 -15.72
C PHE A 94 -27.25 30.84 -16.26
N ARG A 95 -26.74 31.79 -17.05
CA ARG A 95 -27.55 32.87 -17.64
C ARG A 95 -28.53 32.43 -18.73
N ARG A 96 -28.33 31.26 -19.35
CA ARG A 96 -29.20 30.75 -20.43
C ARG A 96 -30.36 29.88 -19.90
N GLY A 97 -30.63 29.86 -18.60
CA GLY A 97 -31.74 29.10 -18.02
C GLY A 97 -31.55 27.58 -18.05
N GLY A 98 -30.31 27.10 -18.24
CA GLY A 98 -30.00 25.68 -18.30
C GLY A 98 -29.91 25.08 -16.90
N HIS A 99 -30.87 24.19 -16.58
CA HIS A 99 -30.83 23.31 -15.41
C HIS A 99 -29.52 22.49 -15.46
N TYR A 100 -28.54 22.80 -14.60
CA TYR A 100 -27.24 22.15 -14.57
C TYR A 100 -27.31 20.89 -13.69
N SER A 101 -28.00 19.86 -14.18
CA SER A 101 -27.81 18.50 -13.66
C SER A 101 -26.73 17.83 -14.49
N ASP A 102 -25.77 17.25 -13.77
CA ASP A 102 -24.84 16.22 -14.22
C ASP A 102 -23.44 16.62 -14.73
N VAL A 103 -22.56 16.71 -13.74
CA VAL A 103 -21.27 16.01 -13.67
C VAL A 103 -20.34 16.17 -14.89
N ILE A 104 -19.49 17.20 -14.86
CA ILE A 104 -18.11 16.97 -15.32
C ILE A 104 -17.48 16.04 -14.28
N ARG A 105 -17.72 14.74 -14.47
CA ARG A 105 -16.98 13.69 -13.78
C ARG A 105 -15.59 13.71 -14.38
N VAL A 106 -14.74 14.61 -13.86
CA VAL A 106 -13.29 14.46 -14.04
C VAL A 106 -12.98 13.09 -13.44
N LYS A 107 -12.79 12.09 -14.31
CA LYS A 107 -12.31 10.77 -13.88
C LYS A 107 -11.03 11.02 -13.07
N GLY A 108 -11.11 10.78 -11.76
CA GLY A 108 -9.93 10.58 -10.91
C GLY A 108 -9.38 11.78 -10.13
N SER A 109 -10.20 12.62 -9.48
CA SER A 109 -9.64 13.50 -8.43
C SER A 109 -10.59 13.70 -7.26
N ILE A 110 -10.46 12.83 -6.26
CA ILE A 110 -10.88 13.11 -4.88
C ILE A 110 -9.65 13.73 -4.21
N TYR A 111 -9.62 15.06 -4.10
CA TYR A 111 -8.81 15.72 -3.09
C TYR A 111 -9.73 16.61 -2.25
N THR A 112 -10.40 15.99 -1.27
CA THR A 112 -10.80 16.72 -0.08
C THR A 112 -9.58 16.77 0.84
N LEU A 113 -8.98 17.94 0.99
CA LEU A 113 -8.18 18.23 2.19
C LEU A 113 -9.19 18.61 3.30
N PRO A 114 -9.37 17.79 4.35
CA PRO A 114 -9.98 18.32 5.55
C PRO A 114 -8.91 19.06 6.36
N ALA A 115 -9.36 20.13 7.00
CA ALA A 115 -8.64 20.85 8.02
C ALA A 115 -8.00 19.90 9.05
N THR A 116 -6.81 20.28 9.49
CA THR A 116 -6.04 19.75 10.62
C THR A 116 -6.91 19.19 11.76
N ARG A 117 -6.79 17.89 12.06
CA ARG A 117 -6.93 17.38 13.44
C ARG A 117 -6.25 16.02 13.61
N SER A 118 -5.39 15.99 14.62
CA SER A 118 -4.72 14.91 15.34
C SER A 118 -4.97 13.45 14.93
N VAL A 119 -3.85 12.76 14.80
CA VAL A 119 -3.63 11.31 14.74
C VAL A 119 -4.39 10.57 15.85
N GLU A 120 -5.11 9.51 15.46
CA GLU A 120 -5.11 8.23 16.17
C GLU A 120 -5.31 7.11 15.13
N ARG A 121 -4.24 6.34 14.86
CA ARG A 121 -4.33 5.09 14.12
C ARG A 121 -4.70 3.97 15.10
N VAL A 122 -5.74 3.23 14.80
CA VAL A 122 -5.87 1.82 15.16
C VAL A 122 -6.11 1.07 13.85
N ALA A 123 -5.24 0.11 13.57
CA ALA A 123 -5.31 -0.71 12.38
C ALA A 123 -5.97 -2.06 12.70
N ASP A 124 -6.78 -2.49 11.74
CA ASP A 124 -7.01 -3.85 11.26
C ASP A 124 -7.81 -4.85 12.12
N GLY A 125 -8.89 -5.30 11.47
CA GLY A 125 -9.80 -6.37 11.87
C GLY A 125 -10.72 -6.66 10.68
N ASP A 126 -10.24 -7.55 9.82
CA ASP A 126 -10.79 -8.13 8.61
C ASP A 126 -12.24 -8.62 8.81
N GLY A 127 -13.16 -8.18 7.93
CA GLY A 127 -14.58 -8.50 8.00
C GLY A 127 -15.20 -8.68 6.62
N GLU A 128 -15.46 -9.94 6.30
CA GLU A 128 -16.00 -10.54 5.09
C GLU A 128 -17.40 -10.01 4.68
N ILE A 129 -17.63 -9.83 3.37
CA ILE A 129 -18.92 -9.40 2.81
C ILE A 129 -19.80 -10.64 2.57
N ILE A 130 -20.84 -10.82 3.39
CA ILE A 130 -21.95 -11.75 3.11
C ILE A 130 -23.07 -10.95 2.43
N SER A 131 -23.31 -11.22 1.14
CA SER A 131 -24.51 -10.76 0.42
C SER A 131 -25.59 -11.85 0.48
N THR A 132 -26.58 -11.68 1.36
CA THR A 132 -27.83 -12.44 1.32
C THR A 132 -28.84 -11.73 0.41
N ASN A 133 -29.28 -12.39 -0.66
CA ASN A 133 -30.51 -12.00 -1.38
C ASN A 133 -31.60 -13.06 -1.16
N PRO A 134 -32.85 -12.67 -0.88
CA PRO A 134 -33.96 -13.62 -0.73
C PRO A 134 -34.68 -13.88 -2.06
N GLY A 135 -35.02 -15.15 -2.29
CA GLY A 135 -36.33 -15.58 -2.83
C GLY A 135 -36.55 -15.55 -4.35
N THR A 136 -36.58 -16.77 -4.91
CA THR A 136 -37.53 -17.32 -5.93
C THR A 136 -37.66 -16.57 -7.27
N ASP A 137 -37.45 -17.20 -8.43
CA ASP A 137 -38.16 -18.41 -8.87
C ASP A 137 -37.52 -18.98 -10.17
N GLY A 138 -37.70 -20.29 -10.40
CA GLY A 138 -37.68 -20.85 -11.75
C GLY A 138 -36.44 -21.63 -12.23
N SER A 139 -36.52 -22.95 -12.06
CA SER A 139 -36.25 -23.96 -13.11
C SER A 139 -35.00 -24.85 -13.00
N LEU A 140 -35.30 -26.16 -12.96
CA LEU A 140 -34.50 -27.35 -13.27
C LEU A 140 -33.45 -27.78 -12.23
N MET A 141 -33.77 -28.78 -11.40
CA MET A 141 -33.41 -30.21 -11.60
C MET A 141 -31.90 -30.37 -11.84
N VAL A 142 -31.16 -31.09 -11.00
CA VAL A 142 -31.15 -32.56 -10.99
C VAL A 142 -30.59 -33.09 -9.66
N GLN A 143 -31.20 -34.19 -9.23
CA GLN A 143 -30.86 -35.07 -8.12
C GLN A 143 -29.41 -35.59 -8.17
N THR A 144 -28.82 -35.92 -7.01
CA THR A 144 -28.38 -37.29 -6.67
C THR A 144 -27.87 -37.30 -5.24
N ALA A 145 -28.68 -37.85 -4.35
CA ALA A 145 -28.25 -38.44 -3.09
C ALA A 145 -28.18 -39.96 -3.32
N ALA A 146 -27.07 -40.59 -2.96
CA ALA A 146 -27.09 -41.99 -2.54
C ALA A 146 -25.76 -42.38 -1.87
N LYS A 147 -25.84 -42.47 -0.54
CA LYS A 147 -25.16 -43.40 0.37
C LYS A 147 -23.68 -43.19 0.68
#